data_AF-A0A9W6ST58-F1
#
_entry.id   AF-A0A9W6ST58-F1
#
_cell.length_a   1.000
_cell.length_b   1.000
_cell.length_c   1.000
_cell.angle_alpha   90.00
_cell.angle_beta   90.00
_cell.angle_gamma   90.00
#
_symmetry.space_group_name_H-M   'P 1'
#
loop_
_entity.id
_entity.type
_entity.pdbx_description
1 polymer ?
#
loop_
_entity_poly.entity_id
_entity_poly.type
_entity_poly.pdbx_seq_one_letter_code
_entity_poly.pdbx_strand_id
1 'polypeptide(L)'
;MATIRLLALLFQTLKNILLSLIPAKDREIVEDIMDLKLVIQQLNTHCFDFIAFSDWIAGVFKMHCAPMRDPWVDEMNNVFHRAYEVNEVTKEPMLNVSMIVEALRILFSILEAMKLDVANHQIRLLRPLLCSTAVTFEKEYFANAHKKNKVNFSSSSIWFQRNSMTMGCTNVKEVLNYAVLNLLSCSSMCNEFPNTLSFDHTRLILLRADIRQLICIKICTILYKNLVHQYKFNKEEYLSPEKFSPVV
;
A
#
# COMPACT_ATOMS: atom_id res chain seq x y z
N MET A 1 20.01 -27.26 -23.21
CA MET A 1 19.60 -27.76 -21.87
C MET A 1 19.20 -26.64 -20.90
N ALA A 2 19.97 -25.56 -20.75
CA ALA A 2 19.65 -24.49 -19.77
C ALA A 2 18.33 -23.73 -20.06
N THR A 3 18.00 -23.48 -21.33
CA THR A 3 16.79 -22.75 -21.76
C THR A 3 15.49 -23.49 -21.48
N ILE A 4 15.44 -24.81 -21.74
CA ILE A 4 14.28 -25.67 -21.45
C ILE A 4 13.99 -25.71 -19.95
N ARG A 5 15.04 -25.74 -19.11
CA ARG A 5 14.89 -25.72 -17.65
C ARG A 5 14.26 -24.41 -17.16
N LEU A 6 14.62 -23.28 -17.77
CA LEU A 6 14.05 -21.99 -17.39
C LEU A 6 12.56 -21.90 -17.77
N LEU A 7 12.19 -22.43 -18.94
CA LEU A 7 10.80 -22.47 -19.39
C LEU A 7 9.94 -23.37 -18.48
N ALA A 8 10.45 -24.54 -18.09
CA ALA A 8 9.81 -25.40 -17.11
C ALA A 8 9.61 -24.69 -15.77
N LEU A 9 10.61 -23.94 -15.30
CA LEU A 9 10.49 -23.16 -14.06
C LEU A 9 9.42 -22.06 -14.19
N LEU A 10 9.33 -21.39 -15.34
CA LEU A 10 8.34 -20.35 -15.59
C LEU A 10 6.91 -20.90 -15.48
N PHE A 11 6.60 -21.96 -16.23
CA PHE A 11 5.26 -22.57 -16.21
C PHE A 11 4.94 -23.22 -14.86
N GLN A 12 5.94 -23.75 -14.16
CA GLN A 12 5.76 -24.26 -12.80
C GLN A 12 5.44 -23.14 -11.82
N THR A 13 6.12 -22.00 -11.94
CA THR A 13 5.86 -20.82 -11.13
C THR A 13 4.46 -20.29 -11.41
N LEU A 14 4.06 -20.22 -12.68
CA LEU A 14 2.71 -19.85 -13.09
C LEU A 14 1.66 -20.75 -12.46
N LYS A 15 1.78 -22.08 -12.60
CA LYS A 15 0.87 -23.06 -12.00
C LYS A 15 0.74 -22.86 -10.50
N ASN A 16 1.85 -22.78 -9.78
CA ASN A 16 1.85 -22.65 -8.33
C ASN A 16 1.18 -21.34 -7.87
N ILE A 17 1.40 -20.24 -8.61
CA ILE A 17 0.75 -18.97 -8.29
C ILE A 17 -0.76 -19.09 -8.52
N LEU A 18 -1.21 -19.64 -9.65
CA LEU A 18 -2.63 -19.84 -9.95
C LEU A 18 -3.31 -20.67 -8.85
N LEU A 19 -2.74 -21.82 -8.48
CA LEU A 19 -3.28 -22.67 -7.41
C LEU A 19 -3.34 -21.96 -6.05
N SER A 20 -2.41 -21.05 -5.77
CA SER A 20 -2.42 -20.24 -4.54
C SER A 20 -3.52 -19.17 -4.53
N LEU A 21 -3.94 -18.68 -5.70
CA LEU A 21 -4.92 -17.60 -5.86
C LEU A 21 -6.35 -18.12 -6.03
N ILE A 22 -6.51 -19.30 -6.61
CA ILE A 22 -7.79 -19.84 -7.06
C ILE A 22 -8.44 -20.72 -5.96
N PRO A 23 -9.78 -20.67 -5.79
CA PRO A 23 -10.51 -21.52 -4.85
C PRO A 23 -10.34 -23.01 -5.14
N ALA A 24 -10.47 -23.85 -4.10
CA ALA A 24 -10.25 -25.29 -4.21
C ALA A 24 -11.08 -25.98 -5.31
N LYS A 25 -12.31 -25.50 -5.55
CA LYS A 25 -13.22 -26.05 -6.56
C LYS A 25 -12.71 -25.97 -8.01
N ASP A 26 -11.87 -24.98 -8.32
CA ASP A 26 -11.40 -24.74 -9.70
C ASP A 26 -9.92 -25.17 -9.87
N ARG A 27 -9.30 -25.73 -8.82
CA ARG A 27 -7.88 -26.15 -8.84
C ARG A 27 -7.65 -27.36 -9.74
N GLU A 28 -8.56 -28.32 -9.77
CA GLU A 28 -8.42 -29.52 -10.60
C GLU A 28 -8.28 -29.14 -12.09
N ILE A 29 -9.10 -28.21 -12.56
CA ILE A 29 -9.04 -27.69 -13.95
C ILE A 29 -7.66 -27.08 -14.25
N VAL A 30 -7.11 -26.31 -13.31
CA VAL A 30 -5.77 -25.72 -13.45
C VAL A 30 -4.70 -26.80 -13.43
N GLU A 31 -4.83 -27.81 -12.58
CA GLU A 31 -3.86 -28.91 -12.49
C GLU A 31 -3.77 -29.72 -13.77
N ASP A 32 -4.91 -30.00 -14.40
CA ASP A 32 -5.05 -30.76 -15.64
C ASP A 32 -4.48 -30.00 -16.84
N ILE A 33 -4.89 -28.74 -17.02
CA ILE A 33 -4.46 -27.93 -18.17
C ILE A 33 -2.99 -27.52 -18.04
N MET A 34 -2.51 -27.27 -16.82
CA MET A 34 -1.10 -26.96 -16.54
C MET A 34 -0.33 -28.22 -16.09
N ASP A 35 -0.54 -29.37 -16.72
CA ASP A 35 0.40 -30.49 -16.55
C ASP A 35 1.75 -30.13 -17.17
N LEU A 36 2.73 -29.87 -16.31
CA LEU A 36 4.09 -29.52 -16.72
C LEU A 36 4.70 -30.49 -17.72
N LYS A 37 4.45 -31.80 -17.56
CA LYS A 37 5.05 -32.80 -18.45
C LYS A 37 4.52 -32.60 -19.86
N LEU A 38 3.20 -32.43 -20.00
CA LEU A 38 2.54 -32.21 -21.26
C LEU A 38 2.93 -30.87 -21.89
N VAL A 39 2.91 -29.79 -21.10
CA VAL A 39 3.30 -28.44 -21.58
C VAL A 39 4.73 -28.43 -22.11
N ILE A 40 5.68 -29.01 -21.36
CA ILE A 40 7.08 -29.06 -21.78
C ILE A 40 7.27 -29.98 -22.98
N GLN A 41 6.54 -31.09 -23.07
CA GLN A 41 6.53 -31.94 -24.25
C GLN A 41 6.06 -31.16 -25.48
N GLN A 42 4.92 -30.49 -25.40
CA GLN A 42 4.33 -29.72 -26.50
C GLN A 42 5.24 -28.58 -26.98
N LEU A 43 5.90 -27.89 -26.05
CA LEU A 43 6.86 -26.83 -26.37
C LEU A 43 8.11 -27.38 -27.08
N ASN A 44 8.62 -28.54 -26.66
CA ASN A 44 9.76 -29.19 -27.31
C ASN A 44 9.43 -29.74 -28.71
N THR A 45 8.18 -30.18 -28.93
CA THR A 45 7.71 -30.68 -30.22
C THR A 45 7.08 -29.60 -31.10
N HIS A 46 7.19 -28.32 -30.71
CA HIS A 46 6.65 -27.17 -31.45
C HIS A 46 5.14 -27.25 -31.75
N CYS A 47 4.37 -27.91 -30.90
CA CYS A 47 2.91 -28.06 -31.05
C CYS A 47 2.10 -27.41 -29.91
N PHE A 48 2.75 -26.60 -29.07
CA PHE A 48 2.07 -25.85 -28.02
C PHE A 48 1.19 -24.75 -28.63
N ASP A 49 -0.10 -24.79 -28.32
CA ASP A 49 -1.08 -23.81 -28.77
C ASP A 49 -1.13 -22.60 -27.83
N PHE A 50 -0.42 -21.54 -28.20
CA PHE A 50 -0.39 -20.30 -27.43
C PHE A 50 -1.73 -19.56 -27.42
N ILE A 51 -2.57 -19.74 -28.44
CA ILE A 51 -3.86 -19.05 -28.55
C ILE A 51 -4.86 -19.69 -27.60
N ALA A 52 -4.99 -21.02 -27.66
CA ALA A 52 -5.84 -21.75 -26.73
C ALA A 52 -5.41 -21.55 -25.27
N PHE A 53 -4.10 -21.53 -25.01
CA PHE A 53 -3.57 -21.19 -23.69
C PHE A 53 -3.96 -19.78 -23.24
N SER A 54 -3.86 -18.80 -24.14
CA SER A 54 -4.18 -17.40 -23.86
C SER A 54 -5.68 -17.19 -23.58
N ASP A 55 -6.55 -17.79 -24.38
CA ASP A 55 -8.00 -17.69 -24.17
C ASP A 55 -8.42 -18.37 -22.87
N TRP A 56 -7.82 -19.52 -22.56
CA TRP A 56 -8.05 -20.20 -21.28
C TRP A 56 -7.61 -19.35 -20.09
N ILE A 57 -6.37 -18.83 -20.10
CA ILE A 57 -5.85 -18.04 -18.97
C ILE A 57 -6.62 -16.73 -18.82
N ALA A 58 -7.04 -16.11 -19.93
CA ALA A 58 -7.92 -14.95 -19.90
C ALA A 58 -9.28 -15.27 -19.25
N GLY A 59 -9.86 -16.44 -19.54
CA GLY A 59 -11.07 -16.92 -18.88
C GLY A 59 -10.88 -17.11 -17.37
N VAL A 60 -9.78 -17.75 -16.96
CA VAL A 60 -9.42 -17.93 -15.54
C VAL A 60 -9.27 -16.59 -14.83
N PHE A 61 -8.59 -15.62 -15.46
CA PHE A 61 -8.44 -14.29 -14.88
C PHE A 61 -9.77 -13.55 -14.78
N LYS A 62 -10.61 -13.52 -15.82
CA LYS A 62 -11.92 -12.86 -15.74
C LYS A 62 -12.84 -13.50 -14.68
N MET A 63 -12.69 -14.80 -14.42
CA MET A 63 -13.47 -15.49 -13.39
C MET A 63 -13.02 -15.20 -11.96
N HIS A 64 -11.72 -14.94 -11.73
CA HIS A 64 -11.13 -14.83 -10.40
C HIS A 64 -10.57 -13.44 -10.03
N CYS A 65 -10.33 -12.58 -11.01
CA CYS A 65 -9.90 -11.20 -10.79
C CYS A 65 -11.06 -10.29 -10.37
N ALA A 66 -10.71 -9.11 -9.85
CA ALA A 66 -11.66 -8.02 -9.76
C ALA A 66 -11.98 -7.48 -11.18
N PRO A 67 -13.23 -7.09 -11.50
CA PRO A 67 -13.63 -6.62 -12.83
C PRO A 67 -12.82 -5.44 -13.37
N MET A 68 -12.23 -4.63 -12.48
CA MET A 68 -11.33 -3.53 -12.86
C MET A 68 -10.04 -4.01 -13.56
N ARG A 69 -9.71 -5.29 -13.50
CA ARG A 69 -8.54 -5.91 -14.13
C ARG A 69 -8.83 -6.43 -15.54
N ASP A 70 -10.09 -6.57 -15.93
CA ASP A 70 -10.48 -7.11 -17.23
C ASP A 70 -9.80 -6.41 -18.43
N PRO A 71 -9.60 -5.08 -18.45
CA PRO A 71 -8.88 -4.43 -19.55
C PRO A 71 -7.42 -4.92 -19.71
N TRP A 72 -6.74 -5.26 -18.61
CA TRP A 72 -5.38 -5.81 -18.66
C TRP A 72 -5.39 -7.25 -19.18
N VAL A 73 -6.43 -8.01 -18.81
CA VAL A 73 -6.63 -9.39 -19.31
C VAL A 73 -6.89 -9.37 -20.82
N ASP A 74 -7.71 -8.43 -21.30
CA ASP A 74 -7.98 -8.25 -22.71
C ASP A 74 -6.73 -7.82 -23.47
N GLU A 75 -5.94 -6.89 -22.92
CA GLU A 75 -4.65 -6.49 -23.49
C GLU A 75 -3.69 -7.69 -23.62
N MET A 76 -3.52 -8.46 -22.53
CA MET A 76 -2.71 -9.68 -22.53
C MET A 76 -3.16 -10.64 -23.63
N ASN A 77 -4.47 -10.90 -23.73
CA ASN A 77 -5.01 -11.82 -24.74
C ASN A 77 -4.74 -11.29 -26.16
N ASN A 78 -4.97 -10.01 -26.40
CA ASN A 78 -4.71 -9.37 -27.68
C ASN A 78 -3.23 -9.42 -28.08
N VAL A 79 -2.29 -9.34 -27.14
CA VAL A 79 -0.85 -9.47 -27.43
C VAL A 79 -0.50 -10.91 -27.81
N PHE A 80 -1.07 -11.92 -27.13
CA PHE A 80 -0.91 -13.32 -27.53
C PHE A 80 -1.46 -13.59 -28.94
N HIS A 81 -2.66 -13.10 -29.24
CA HIS A 81 -3.28 -13.25 -30.56
C HIS A 81 -2.46 -12.56 -31.67
N ARG A 82 -1.95 -11.35 -31.43
CA ARG A 82 -1.06 -10.66 -32.38
C ARG A 82 0.30 -11.33 -32.54
N ALA A 83 0.77 -12.08 -31.55
CA ALA A 83 2.03 -12.80 -31.66
C ALA A 83 1.97 -13.96 -32.68
N TYR A 84 0.75 -14.36 -33.06
CA TYR A 84 0.48 -15.40 -34.04
C TYR A 84 -0.08 -14.78 -35.32
N GLU A 85 0.81 -14.30 -36.20
CA GLU A 85 0.43 -13.83 -37.53
C GLU A 85 0.53 -14.99 -38.53
N VAL A 86 -0.54 -15.19 -39.31
CA VAL A 86 -0.51 -16.08 -40.46
C VAL A 86 0.04 -15.29 -41.64
N ASN A 87 1.18 -15.72 -42.16
CA ASN A 87 1.77 -15.09 -43.34
C ASN A 87 0.83 -15.27 -44.55
N GLU A 88 0.32 -14.18 -45.12
CA GLU A 88 -0.66 -14.22 -46.22
C GLU A 88 -0.15 -14.96 -47.47
N VAL A 89 1.17 -15.02 -47.65
CA VAL A 89 1.82 -15.60 -48.84
C VAL A 89 2.13 -17.09 -48.66
N THR A 90 2.66 -17.50 -47.51
CA THR A 90 3.07 -18.89 -47.26
C THR A 90 2.02 -19.72 -46.53
N LYS A 91 0.99 -19.08 -45.94
CA LYS A 91 0.02 -19.67 -45.01
C LYS A 91 0.65 -20.40 -43.81
N GLU A 92 1.95 -20.19 -43.59
CA GLU A 92 2.64 -20.76 -42.45
C GLU A 92 2.51 -19.82 -41.25
N PRO A 93 2.19 -20.36 -40.05
CA PRO A 93 2.14 -19.56 -38.85
C PRO A 93 3.55 -19.12 -38.45
N MET A 94 3.76 -17.81 -38.31
CA MET A 94 5.01 -17.27 -37.80
C MET A 94 4.81 -16.76 -36.38
N LEU A 95 5.45 -17.41 -35.42
CA LEU A 95 5.38 -17.01 -34.02
C LEU A 95 6.38 -15.88 -33.72
N ASN A 96 5.87 -14.71 -33.36
CA ASN A 96 6.71 -13.61 -32.88
C ASN A 96 7.07 -13.82 -31.40
N VAL A 97 8.25 -14.39 -31.16
CA VAL A 97 8.75 -14.69 -29.81
C VAL A 97 8.81 -13.45 -28.92
N SER A 98 9.15 -12.27 -29.47
CA SER A 98 9.21 -11.04 -28.68
C SER A 98 7.84 -10.65 -28.13
N MET A 99 6.77 -10.85 -28.91
CA MET A 99 5.41 -10.55 -28.46
C MET A 99 4.90 -11.60 -27.47
N ILE A 100 5.26 -12.87 -27.62
CA ILE A 100 4.95 -13.90 -26.61
C ILE A 100 5.60 -13.58 -25.27
N VAL A 101 6.88 -13.16 -25.27
CA VAL A 101 7.57 -12.74 -24.04
C VAL A 101 6.85 -11.55 -23.40
N GLU A 102 6.39 -10.60 -24.21
CA GLU A 102 5.63 -9.45 -23.70
C GLU A 102 4.27 -9.86 -23.12
N ALA A 103 3.53 -10.74 -23.79
CA ALA A 103 2.27 -11.26 -23.28
C ALA A 103 2.45 -12.00 -21.94
N LEU A 104 3.52 -12.81 -21.81
CA LEU A 104 3.88 -13.47 -20.56
C LEU A 104 4.23 -12.46 -19.45
N ARG A 105 4.89 -11.33 -19.76
CA ARG A 105 5.14 -10.27 -18.77
C ARG A 105 3.86 -9.63 -18.27
N ILE A 106 2.92 -9.34 -19.17
CA ILE A 106 1.61 -8.80 -18.78
C ILE A 106 0.87 -9.81 -17.90
N LEU A 107 0.88 -11.09 -18.27
CA LEU A 107 0.30 -12.18 -17.49
C LEU A 107 0.86 -12.21 -16.05
N PHE A 108 2.18 -12.16 -15.87
CA PHE A 108 2.78 -12.14 -14.53
C PHE A 108 2.46 -10.86 -13.75
N SER A 109 2.34 -9.71 -14.43
CA SER A 109 1.91 -8.45 -13.82
C SER A 109 0.48 -8.55 -13.28
N ILE A 110 -0.42 -9.21 -14.01
CA ILE A 110 -1.79 -9.48 -13.55
C ILE A 110 -1.76 -10.38 -12.31
N LEU A 111 -0.96 -11.46 -12.31
CA LEU A 111 -0.85 -12.35 -11.15
C LEU A 111 -0.32 -11.65 -9.90
N GLU A 112 0.65 -10.75 -10.04
CA GLU A 112 1.15 -9.95 -8.93
C GLU A 112 0.04 -9.04 -8.36
N ALA A 113 -0.70 -8.38 -9.24
CA ALA A 113 -1.85 -7.56 -8.85
C ALA A 113 -2.92 -8.41 -8.13
N MET A 114 -3.24 -9.61 -8.63
CA MET A 114 -4.17 -10.52 -7.97
C MET A 114 -3.71 -10.94 -6.57
N LYS A 115 -2.42 -11.21 -6.37
CA LYS A 115 -1.86 -11.50 -5.04
C LYS A 115 -2.08 -10.35 -4.07
N LEU A 116 -1.84 -9.12 -4.51
CA LEU A 116 -2.10 -7.92 -3.70
C LEU A 116 -3.59 -7.77 -3.41
N ASP A 117 -4.47 -8.05 -4.36
CA ASP A 117 -5.92 -7.96 -4.19
C ASP A 117 -6.41 -8.94 -3.10
N VAL A 118 -5.94 -10.20 -3.14
CA VAL A 118 -6.24 -11.22 -2.11
C VAL A 118 -5.68 -10.81 -0.76
N ALA A 119 -4.42 -10.39 -0.68
CA ALA A 119 -3.80 -9.98 0.58
C ALA A 119 -4.52 -8.77 1.20
N ASN A 120 -4.84 -7.75 0.39
CA ASN A 120 -5.59 -6.58 0.83
C ASN A 120 -6.99 -6.95 1.32
N HIS A 121 -7.67 -7.88 0.65
CA HIS A 121 -8.96 -8.40 1.10
C HIS A 121 -8.83 -9.12 2.45
N GLN A 122 -7.83 -9.99 2.62
CA GLN A 122 -7.55 -10.68 3.88
C GLN A 122 -7.25 -9.71 5.03
N ILE A 123 -6.43 -8.68 4.79
CA ILE A 123 -6.13 -7.65 5.79
C ILE A 123 -7.42 -6.91 6.21
N ARG A 124 -8.30 -6.57 5.25
CA ARG A 124 -9.58 -5.92 5.55
C ARG A 124 -10.49 -6.82 6.37
N LEU A 125 -10.59 -8.10 6.02
CA LEU A 125 -11.37 -9.09 6.77
C LEU A 125 -10.86 -9.27 8.20
N LEU A 126 -9.54 -9.32 8.40
CA LEU A 126 -8.93 -9.54 9.70
C LEU A 126 -8.86 -8.27 10.57
N ARG A 127 -8.98 -7.08 9.97
CA ARG A 127 -8.84 -5.79 10.66
C ARG A 127 -9.71 -5.68 11.92
N PRO A 128 -11.01 -6.04 11.95
CA PRO A 128 -11.83 -5.91 13.15
C PRO A 128 -11.28 -6.75 14.31
N LEU A 129 -10.86 -7.99 14.03
CA LEU A 129 -10.25 -8.88 15.02
C LEU A 129 -8.93 -8.29 15.53
N LEU A 130 -8.02 -7.92 14.63
CA LEU A 130 -6.71 -7.36 14.98
C LEU A 130 -6.83 -6.09 15.84
N CYS A 131 -7.76 -5.19 15.49
CA CYS A 131 -8.03 -3.99 16.27
C CYS A 131 -8.62 -4.31 17.64
N SER A 132 -9.55 -5.27 17.73
CA SER A 132 -10.17 -5.66 19.01
C SER A 132 -9.15 -6.24 20.01
N THR A 133 -8.10 -6.89 19.50
CA THR A 133 -7.05 -7.52 20.33
C THR A 133 -5.79 -6.65 20.51
N ALA A 134 -5.75 -5.45 19.94
CA ALA A 134 -4.55 -4.62 19.87
C ALA A 134 -3.94 -4.34 21.27
N VAL A 135 -4.76 -3.95 22.25
CA VAL A 135 -4.29 -3.64 23.61
C VAL A 135 -3.63 -4.86 24.28
N THR A 136 -4.19 -6.06 24.09
CA THR A 136 -3.63 -7.29 24.65
C THR A 136 -2.29 -7.61 24.00
N PHE A 137 -2.23 -7.53 22.67
CA PHE A 137 -1.02 -7.72 21.89
C PHE A 137 0.11 -6.76 22.33
N GLU A 138 -0.19 -5.46 22.48
CA GLU A 138 0.80 -4.47 22.88
C GLU A 138 1.37 -4.75 24.27
N LYS A 139 0.51 -5.11 25.23
CA LYS A 139 0.92 -5.48 26.59
C LYS A 139 1.87 -6.68 26.58
N GLU A 140 1.52 -7.73 25.83
CA GLU A 140 2.36 -8.93 25.69
C GLU A 140 3.68 -8.63 24.99
N TYR A 141 3.65 -7.82 23.93
CA TYR A 141 4.84 -7.40 23.22
C TYR A 141 5.82 -6.68 24.14
N PHE A 142 5.37 -5.63 24.84
CA PHE A 142 6.24 -4.87 25.74
C PHE A 142 6.73 -5.70 26.93
N ALA A 143 5.87 -6.57 27.49
CA ALA A 143 6.28 -7.49 28.55
C ALA A 143 7.39 -8.44 28.07
N ASN A 144 7.26 -9.02 26.88
CA ASN A 144 8.26 -9.91 26.30
C ASN A 144 9.54 -9.18 25.89
N ALA A 145 9.42 -7.97 25.34
CA ALA A 145 10.55 -7.14 24.97
C ALA A 145 11.38 -6.74 26.20
N HIS A 146 10.71 -6.44 27.32
CA HIS A 146 11.36 -6.16 28.59
C HIS A 146 12.09 -7.38 29.15
N LYS A 147 11.43 -8.56 29.19
CA LYS A 147 12.05 -9.82 29.63
C LYS A 147 13.32 -10.17 28.84
N LYS A 148 13.33 -9.84 27.54
CA LYS A 148 14.49 -10.06 26.65
C LYS A 148 15.52 -8.92 26.68
N ASN A 149 15.38 -7.95 27.59
CA ASN A 149 16.23 -6.76 27.68
C ASN A 149 16.35 -5.96 26.36
N LYS A 150 15.33 -6.03 25.50
CA LYS A 150 15.27 -5.26 24.23
C LYS A 150 14.78 -3.83 24.43
N VAL A 151 14.05 -3.56 25.50
CA VAL A 151 13.45 -2.25 25.81
C VAL A 151 13.67 -1.91 27.27
N ASN A 152 14.15 -0.69 27.54
CA ASN A 152 14.33 -0.14 28.88
C ASN A 152 13.30 0.95 29.17
N PHE A 153 12.37 0.73 30.11
CA PHE A 153 11.32 1.69 30.45
C PHE A 153 11.76 2.86 31.36
N SER A 154 13.05 2.96 31.68
CA SER A 154 13.55 4.02 32.56
C SER A 154 13.24 5.41 32.02
N SER A 155 13.43 5.64 30.72
CA SER A 155 13.13 6.92 30.07
C SER A 155 11.64 7.26 30.11
N SER A 156 10.77 6.31 29.77
CA SER A 156 9.31 6.48 29.88
C SER A 156 8.86 6.74 31.32
N SER A 157 9.48 6.08 32.30
CA SER A 157 9.14 6.24 33.72
C SER A 157 9.51 7.64 34.23
N ILE A 158 10.72 8.11 33.89
CA ILE A 158 11.18 9.47 34.22
C ILE A 158 10.29 10.50 33.54
N TRP A 159 9.93 10.29 32.27
CA TRP A 159 9.01 11.16 31.54
C TRP A 159 7.64 11.25 32.21
N PHE A 160 7.06 10.12 32.59
CA PHE A 160 5.77 10.10 33.29
C PHE A 160 5.85 10.82 34.65
N GLN A 161 6.88 10.51 35.45
CA GLN A 161 7.06 11.10 36.78
C GLN A 161 7.23 12.62 36.72
N ARG A 162 8.00 13.12 35.75
CA ARG A 162 8.15 14.57 35.52
C ARG A 162 6.81 15.25 35.28
N ASN A 163 5.99 14.70 34.39
CA ASN A 163 4.67 15.29 34.08
C ASN A 163 3.69 15.18 35.26
N SER A 164 3.76 14.09 36.04
CA SER A 164 2.97 13.95 37.29
C SER A 164 3.33 15.06 38.30
N MET A 165 4.62 15.32 38.50
CA MET A 165 5.10 16.40 39.38
C MET A 165 4.65 17.78 38.88
N THR A 166 4.75 18.05 37.57
CA THR A 166 4.31 19.33 37.00
C THR A 166 2.82 19.58 37.18
N MET A 167 1.98 18.54 37.07
CA MET A 167 0.54 18.66 37.32
C MET A 167 0.16 18.68 38.80
N GLY A 168 1.01 18.13 39.69
CA GLY A 168 0.64 17.88 41.08
C GLY A 168 -0.49 16.85 41.25
N CYS A 169 -0.68 15.97 40.25
CA CYS A 169 -1.76 14.97 40.24
C CYS A 169 -1.20 13.54 40.24
N THR A 170 -1.87 12.65 40.95
CA THR A 170 -1.57 11.21 41.03
C THR A 170 -2.47 10.36 40.14
N ASN A 171 -3.52 10.94 39.55
CA ASN A 171 -4.41 10.24 38.63
C ASN A 171 -3.67 9.94 37.32
N VAL A 172 -3.36 8.66 37.10
CA VAL A 172 -2.59 8.18 35.94
C VAL A 172 -3.19 8.64 34.62
N LYS A 173 -4.52 8.62 34.48
CA LYS A 173 -5.19 8.98 33.23
C LYS A 173 -5.03 10.48 32.92
N GLU A 174 -5.17 11.32 33.93
CA GLU A 174 -5.01 12.77 33.79
C GLU A 174 -3.57 13.15 33.48
N VAL A 175 -2.62 12.55 34.21
CA VAL A 175 -1.18 12.75 33.97
C VAL A 175 -0.82 12.32 32.55
N LEU A 176 -1.30 11.16 32.07
CA LEU A 176 -1.04 10.71 30.70
C LEU A 176 -1.64 11.64 29.66
N ASN A 177 -2.88 12.08 29.84
CA ASN A 177 -3.53 13.01 28.92
C ASN A 177 -2.72 14.31 28.80
N TYR A 178 -2.33 14.90 29.93
CA TYR A 178 -1.48 16.08 29.95
C TYR A 178 -0.10 15.82 29.34
N ALA A 179 0.55 14.71 29.69
CA ALA A 179 1.89 14.40 29.21
C ALA A 179 1.92 14.23 27.68
N VAL A 180 0.89 13.58 27.11
CA VAL A 180 0.73 13.45 25.65
C VAL A 180 0.42 14.80 25.01
N LEU A 181 -0.47 15.62 25.60
CA LEU A 181 -0.74 16.97 25.09
C LEU A 181 0.51 17.85 25.13
N ASN A 182 1.32 17.75 26.18
CA ASN A 182 2.60 18.43 26.29
C ASN A 182 3.58 17.96 25.21
N LEU A 183 3.65 16.65 24.93
CA LEU A 183 4.45 16.11 23.80
C LEU A 183 4.00 16.65 22.44
N LEU A 184 2.72 16.94 22.26
CA LEU A 184 2.18 17.50 21.02
C LEU A 184 2.26 19.03 20.97
N SER A 185 2.51 19.69 22.10
CA SER A 185 2.54 21.14 22.22
C SER A 185 3.69 21.76 21.44
N CYS A 186 3.42 22.91 20.81
CA CYS A 186 4.45 23.71 20.14
C CYS A 186 5.35 24.47 21.13
N SER A 187 4.97 24.55 22.41
CA SER A 187 5.74 25.26 23.44
C SER A 187 6.97 24.49 23.94
N SER A 188 6.92 23.16 23.88
CA SER A 188 8.02 22.29 24.29
C SER A 188 8.52 21.54 23.05
N MET A 189 9.75 21.81 22.64
CA MET A 189 10.41 21.06 21.58
C MET A 189 10.90 19.74 22.18
N CYS A 190 10.06 18.71 22.07
CA CYS A 190 10.44 17.36 22.44
C CYS A 190 11.22 16.73 21.28
N ASN A 191 12.49 16.38 21.52
CA ASN A 191 13.33 15.75 20.50
C ASN A 191 13.11 14.23 20.40
N GLU A 192 12.60 13.59 21.47
CA GLU A 192 12.45 12.14 21.53
C GLU A 192 11.15 11.74 22.24
N PHE A 193 10.43 10.79 21.65
CA PHE A 193 9.22 10.25 22.25
C PHE A 193 9.56 9.12 23.25
N PRO A 194 8.79 8.96 24.33
CA PRO A 194 8.90 7.80 25.22
C PRO A 194 8.82 6.50 24.43
N ASN A 195 9.67 5.52 24.76
CA ASN A 195 9.73 4.27 24.00
C ASN A 195 8.47 3.40 24.12
N THR A 196 7.68 3.61 25.17
CA THR A 196 6.34 3.03 25.34
C THR A 196 5.34 3.52 24.29
N LEU A 197 5.63 4.62 23.57
CA LEU A 197 4.82 5.15 22.48
C LEU A 197 5.41 4.80 21.09
N SER A 198 6.32 3.83 21.00
CA SER A 198 7.02 3.50 19.76
C SER A 198 6.09 3.10 18.61
N PHE A 199 4.98 2.41 18.91
CA PHE A 199 4.00 1.99 17.90
C PHE A 199 3.18 3.16 17.34
N ASP A 200 3.04 4.24 18.11
CA ASP A 200 2.30 5.44 17.71
C ASP A 200 3.22 6.59 17.27
N HIS A 201 4.54 6.39 17.24
CA HIS A 201 5.51 7.45 17.00
C HIS A 201 5.23 8.26 15.72
N THR A 202 5.02 7.59 14.59
CA THR A 202 4.68 8.25 13.32
C THR A 202 3.37 9.03 13.41
N ARG A 203 2.35 8.46 14.06
CA ARG A 203 1.04 9.11 14.24
C ARG A 203 1.16 10.36 15.10
N LEU A 204 1.94 10.31 16.18
CA LEU A 204 2.16 11.42 17.08
C LEU A 204 2.96 12.56 16.43
N ILE A 205 3.96 12.23 15.58
CA ILE A 205 4.71 13.23 14.80
C ILE A 205 3.80 13.96 13.82
N LEU A 206 2.99 13.22 13.05
CA LEU A 206 2.04 13.81 12.10
C LEU A 206 1.02 14.69 12.82
N LEU A 207 0.44 14.19 13.92
CA LEU A 207 -0.50 14.95 14.73
C LEU A 207 0.13 16.25 15.29
N ARG A 208 1.39 16.20 15.73
CA ARG A 208 2.13 17.39 16.18
C ARG A 208 2.33 18.39 15.03
N ALA A 209 2.63 17.92 13.83
CA ALA A 209 2.77 18.78 12.65
C ALA A 209 1.45 19.48 12.30
N ASP A 210 0.34 18.74 12.32
CA ASP A 210 -1.01 19.27 12.05
C ASP A 210 -1.42 20.31 13.10
N ILE A 211 -1.21 20.01 14.38
CA ILE A 211 -1.48 20.95 15.50
C ILE A 211 -0.66 22.23 15.33
N ARG A 212 0.62 22.12 14.97
CA ARG A 212 1.49 23.28 14.73
C ARG A 212 0.99 24.14 13.59
N GLN A 213 0.61 23.52 12.46
CA GLN A 213 0.05 24.24 11.32
C GLN A 213 -1.21 25.01 11.72
N LEU A 214 -2.12 24.36 12.46
CA LEU A 214 -3.35 24.99 12.94
C LEU A 214 -3.07 26.17 13.89
N ILE A 215 -2.11 26.02 14.81
CA ILE A 215 -1.69 27.10 15.72
C ILE A 215 -1.09 28.28 14.93
N CYS A 216 -0.20 28.03 13.97
CA CYS A 216 0.39 29.07 13.14
C CYS A 216 -0.68 29.86 12.37
N ILE A 217 -1.63 29.16 11.73
CA ILE A 217 -2.76 29.80 11.03
C ILE A 217 -3.59 30.64 12.00
N LYS A 218 -3.84 30.13 13.22
CA LYS A 218 -4.62 30.85 14.23
C LYS A 218 -3.89 32.10 14.71
N ILE A 219 -2.58 32.03 14.94
CA ILE A 219 -1.74 33.19 15.32
C ILE A 219 -1.78 34.24 14.21
N CYS A 220 -1.57 33.84 12.94
CA CYS A 220 -1.67 34.76 11.81
C CYS A 220 -3.06 35.41 11.71
N THR A 221 -4.12 34.63 11.94
CA THR A 221 -5.51 35.14 11.92
C THR A 221 -5.75 36.15 13.05
N ILE A 222 -5.28 35.86 14.26
CA ILE A 222 -5.39 36.77 15.41
C ILE A 222 -4.60 38.04 15.16
N LEU A 223 -3.36 37.91 14.67
CA LEU A 223 -2.52 39.05 14.33
C LEU A 223 -3.18 39.94 13.26
N TYR A 224 -3.70 39.34 12.19
CA TYR A 224 -4.44 40.07 11.16
C TYR A 224 -5.64 40.82 11.73
N LYS A 225 -6.48 40.15 12.53
CA LYS A 225 -7.65 40.80 13.17
C LYS A 225 -7.23 41.94 14.10
N ASN A 226 -6.17 41.76 14.87
CA ASN A 226 -5.64 42.78 15.77
C ASN A 226 -5.12 43.98 14.99
N LEU A 227 -4.39 43.77 13.89
CA LEU A 227 -3.93 44.85 13.02
C LEU A 227 -5.12 45.59 12.38
N VAL A 228 -6.10 44.87 11.82
CA VAL A 228 -7.30 45.50 11.25
C VAL A 228 -8.08 46.33 12.29
N HIS A 229 -8.17 45.82 13.52
CA HIS A 229 -8.83 46.52 14.62
C HIS A 229 -8.05 47.78 15.06
N GLN A 230 -6.73 47.66 15.26
CA GLN A 230 -5.87 48.78 15.66
C GLN A 230 -5.81 49.87 14.61
N TYR A 231 -5.77 49.51 13.33
CA TYR A 231 -5.69 50.47 12.24
C TYR A 231 -7.02 51.08 11.84
N LYS A 232 -8.15 50.72 12.51
CA LYS A 232 -9.53 51.13 12.14
C LYS A 232 -9.60 51.44 10.65
N PHE A 233 -9.44 50.42 9.80
CA PHE A 233 -9.37 50.64 8.35
C PHE A 233 -10.55 51.52 7.92
N ASN A 234 -10.28 52.80 7.66
CA ASN A 234 -11.23 53.70 7.04
C ASN A 234 -11.44 53.12 5.66
N LYS A 235 -12.56 52.42 5.48
CA LYS A 235 -12.94 51.72 4.25
C LYS A 235 -12.87 52.63 3.00
N GLU A 236 -12.89 53.94 3.20
CA GLU A 236 -12.91 54.96 2.15
C GLU A 236 -11.53 55.28 1.56
N GLU A 237 -10.41 54.98 2.23
CA GLU A 237 -9.08 55.46 1.79
C GLU A 237 -8.34 54.50 0.82
N TYR A 238 -8.76 53.24 0.75
CA TYR A 238 -8.07 52.19 -0.02
C TYR A 238 -8.90 51.57 -1.17
N LEU A 239 -10.20 51.89 -1.26
CA LEU A 239 -11.06 51.51 -2.39
C LEU A 239 -11.18 52.62 -3.43
N SER A 240 -10.39 53.70 -3.31
CA SER A 240 -10.28 54.71 -4.36
C SER A 240 -9.67 54.07 -5.62
N PRO A 241 -10.34 54.16 -6.79
CA PRO A 241 -9.90 53.48 -8.02
C PRO A 241 -8.50 53.90 -8.52
N GLU A 242 -7.93 54.96 -7.97
CA GLU A 242 -6.73 55.62 -8.46
C GLU A 242 -5.40 54.91 -8.10
N LYS A 243 -5.42 53.90 -7.22
CA LYS A 243 -4.19 53.17 -6.81
C LYS A 243 -3.96 51.83 -7.51
N PHE A 244 -4.87 51.40 -8.38
CA PHE A 244 -4.67 50.24 -9.26
C PHE A 244 -4.18 50.69 -10.64
N SER A 245 -3.00 51.30 -10.70
CA SER A 245 -2.27 51.37 -11.97
C SER A 245 -1.58 50.02 -12.17
N PRO A 246 -1.83 49.29 -13.27
CA PRO A 246 -1.05 48.11 -13.59
C PRO A 246 0.36 48.58 -13.92
N VAL A 247 1.35 48.06 -13.18
CA VAL A 247 2.76 48.22 -13.54
C VAL A 247 2.93 47.57 -14.91
N VAL A 248 3.19 48.40 -15.92
CA VAL A 248 3.60 47.99 -17.28
C VAL A 248 5.00 47.39 -17.21
#